data_AF-A0A7V7LCE4-F1
#
_entry.id   AF-A0A7V7LCE4-F1
#
_cell.length_a   1.000
_cell.length_b   1.000
_cell.length_c   1.000
_cell.angle_alpha   90.00
_cell.angle_beta   90.00
_cell.angle_gamma   90.00
#
_symmetry.space_group_name_H-M   'P 1'
#
loop_
_entity.id
_entity.type
_entity.pdbx_description
1 polymer ?
#
loop_
_entity_poly.entity_id
_entity_poly.type
_entity_poly.pdbx_seq_one_letter_code
_entity_poly.pdbx_strand_id
1 'polypeptide(L)'
;MGKTSKYVTATLLCSTIVMGGLHASTVSYAATNPSVATTQSDAKLLDDFRKELKKQVDNREENITITYKTKDRNARNVMDQLYGEFNKIVDADEYVKYNVASTKYSIKGLPGNYTFTLQVKYRESKEQTQYVKSQAKAIIGSIVKKGMDEHEKVKAIHDYVVKHVSYDTSYKAYTAYEALANRSAVCQGYTLLTYELLKEAGIQNHIVTGTGNGQAHAWNLVNIENKWYHIDTTFDDPVPDKAGRVTYSYFNMSDEQLSKDHEWDRSKYPAATASYFNELTNKIKTGSSKTAAYEQMLKETNLKYLSAQYGADNYSEFKKKLQQQFASKPEKVEVRYKQSMDGTMQDIKKVLNEINWPKGAKRVSYEVAPYSAMADYSLATITFTY
;
A
#
# COMPACT_ATOMS: atom_id res chain seq x y z
N MET A 1 50.12 -25.70 22.40
CA MET A 1 50.59 -26.90 21.66
C MET A 1 49.34 -27.60 21.15
N GLY A 2 49.00 -27.73 19.87
CA GLY A 2 49.78 -27.68 18.63
C GLY A 2 49.32 -28.86 17.76
N LYS A 3 49.30 -28.65 16.43
CA LYS A 3 49.06 -29.61 15.32
C LYS A 3 47.59 -29.70 14.88
N THR A 4 47.10 -29.16 13.76
CA THR A 4 47.54 -29.10 12.34
C THR A 4 47.92 -30.43 11.69
N SER A 5 47.10 -30.85 10.71
CA SER A 5 47.43 -31.37 9.35
C SER A 5 46.11 -31.90 8.76
N LYS A 6 45.49 -31.41 7.67
CA LYS A 6 45.86 -31.26 6.25
C LYS A 6 46.35 -32.52 5.52
N TYR A 7 45.72 -32.70 4.35
CA TYR A 7 46.06 -33.42 3.11
C TYR A 7 45.60 -34.86 2.92
N VAL A 8 44.71 -35.05 1.92
CA VAL A 8 44.90 -36.04 0.85
C VAL A 8 44.54 -35.38 -0.49
N THR A 9 45.31 -35.76 -1.50
CA THR A 9 45.49 -35.18 -2.84
C THR A 9 44.96 -36.14 -3.91
N ALA A 10 44.78 -35.60 -5.12
CA ALA A 10 44.75 -36.27 -6.45
C ALA A 10 43.42 -36.95 -6.84
N THR A 11 42.90 -36.77 -8.07
CA THR A 11 43.59 -37.08 -9.34
C THR A 11 42.97 -36.36 -10.55
N LEU A 12 43.85 -36.00 -11.49
CA LEU A 12 43.62 -35.47 -12.84
C LEU A 12 42.86 -36.44 -13.77
N LEU A 13 42.27 -35.89 -14.84
CA LEU A 13 42.35 -36.48 -16.20
C LEU A 13 42.46 -35.37 -17.27
N CYS A 14 43.50 -35.50 -18.09
CA CYS A 14 43.88 -34.68 -19.25
C CYS A 14 43.06 -34.99 -20.49
N SER A 15 42.97 -34.01 -21.41
CA SER A 15 43.17 -34.27 -22.84
C SER A 15 43.64 -33.01 -23.59
N THR A 16 44.69 -33.21 -24.37
CA THR A 16 45.56 -32.28 -25.11
C THR A 16 45.04 -31.95 -26.52
N ILE A 17 45.35 -30.75 -27.04
CA ILE A 17 45.61 -30.51 -28.48
C ILE A 17 46.87 -29.66 -28.64
N VAL A 18 47.64 -30.01 -29.68
CA VAL A 18 49.06 -29.77 -29.97
C VAL A 18 49.32 -28.42 -30.66
N MET A 19 50.51 -27.85 -30.40
CA MET A 19 51.14 -26.71 -31.09
C MET A 19 51.92 -27.12 -32.35
N GLY A 20 52.01 -26.22 -33.32
CA GLY A 20 53.08 -26.18 -34.33
C GLY A 20 53.48 -24.72 -34.63
N GLY A 21 54.77 -24.38 -34.48
CA GLY A 21 55.40 -23.09 -34.86
C GLY A 21 55.73 -23.04 -36.36
N LEU A 22 56.48 -22.09 -36.94
CA LEU A 22 57.26 -20.93 -36.50
C LEU A 22 57.73 -20.25 -37.82
N HIS A 23 57.75 -18.91 -37.94
CA HIS A 23 58.76 -18.14 -38.71
C HIS A 23 58.64 -16.63 -38.47
N ALA A 24 59.79 -15.98 -38.26
CA ALA A 24 60.04 -14.54 -38.21
C ALA A 24 60.61 -14.08 -39.59
N SER A 25 60.72 -12.84 -40.05
CA SER A 25 60.56 -11.47 -39.52
C SER A 25 60.31 -10.56 -40.74
N THR A 26 59.58 -9.44 -40.60
CA THR A 26 59.90 -8.18 -41.30
C THR A 26 59.49 -6.99 -40.43
N VAL A 27 60.37 -6.00 -40.39
CA VAL A 27 60.21 -4.68 -39.74
C VAL A 27 59.61 -3.72 -40.77
N SER A 28 58.96 -2.65 -40.26
CA SER A 28 58.59 -1.38 -40.94
C SER A 28 57.09 -1.29 -41.26
N TYR A 29 56.31 -0.26 -40.91
CA TYR A 29 56.60 1.13 -40.57
C TYR A 29 55.50 1.65 -39.62
N ALA A 30 55.84 2.66 -38.81
CA ALA A 30 54.90 3.32 -37.91
C ALA A 30 53.76 4.02 -38.66
N ALA A 31 52.52 3.76 -38.27
CA ALA A 31 51.39 4.65 -38.48
C ALA A 31 50.73 4.89 -37.13
N THR A 32 51.20 5.92 -36.43
CA THR A 32 50.49 6.47 -35.26
C THR A 32 49.20 7.10 -35.76
N ASN A 33 48.11 6.36 -35.73
CA ASN A 33 46.79 6.95 -35.61
C ASN A 33 46.65 7.45 -34.18
N PRO A 34 46.50 8.75 -33.91
CA PRO A 34 45.96 9.16 -32.64
C PRO A 34 44.50 8.70 -32.64
N SER A 35 44.21 7.57 -31.99
CA SER A 35 42.85 7.30 -31.58
C SER A 35 42.49 8.44 -30.62
N VAL A 36 41.76 9.43 -31.12
CA VAL A 36 41.11 10.43 -30.30
C VAL A 36 40.07 9.67 -29.50
N ALA A 37 40.49 9.11 -28.36
CA ALA A 37 39.59 8.64 -27.34
C ALA A 37 38.89 9.88 -26.82
N THR A 38 37.75 10.23 -27.41
CA THR A 38 36.86 11.26 -26.87
C THR A 38 36.49 10.82 -25.46
N THR A 39 37.21 11.35 -24.47
CA THR A 39 36.91 11.13 -23.05
C THR A 39 35.54 11.71 -22.78
N GLN A 40 34.57 10.82 -22.65
CA GLN A 40 33.22 11.15 -22.21
C GLN A 40 33.30 11.88 -20.86
N SER A 41 32.50 12.94 -20.69
CA SER A 41 32.47 13.66 -19.42
C SER A 41 31.92 12.76 -18.31
N ASP A 42 32.39 12.96 -17.07
CA ASP A 42 31.91 12.18 -15.90
C ASP A 42 30.39 12.30 -15.73
N ALA A 43 29.80 13.45 -16.07
CA ALA A 43 28.35 13.64 -16.06
C ALA A 43 27.63 12.70 -17.03
N LYS A 44 28.16 12.52 -18.25
CA LYS A 44 27.56 11.62 -19.23
C LYS A 44 27.82 10.15 -18.88
N LEU A 45 28.96 9.82 -18.26
CA LEU A 45 29.25 8.47 -17.77
C LEU A 45 28.31 8.08 -16.62
N LEU A 46 28.02 9.01 -15.69
CA LEU A 46 27.03 8.80 -14.64
C LEU A 46 25.62 8.64 -15.21
N ASP A 47 25.27 9.39 -16.26
CA ASP A 47 23.99 9.23 -16.94
C ASP A 47 23.81 7.83 -17.56
N ASP A 48 24.83 7.35 -18.27
CA ASP A 48 24.82 6.01 -18.86
C ASP A 48 24.77 4.92 -17.78
N PHE A 49 25.51 5.09 -16.68
CA PHE A 49 25.43 4.20 -15.51
C PHE A 49 24.01 4.15 -14.94
N ARG A 50 23.36 5.32 -14.74
CA ARG A 50 22.00 5.41 -14.20
C ARG A 50 20.99 4.71 -15.10
N LYS A 51 21.10 4.87 -16.42
CA LYS A 51 20.23 4.21 -17.41
C LYS A 51 20.37 2.70 -17.37
N GLU A 52 21.61 2.19 -17.35
CA GLU A 52 21.84 0.75 -17.28
C GLU A 52 21.38 0.18 -15.93
N LEU A 53 21.72 0.84 -14.82
CA LEU A 53 21.26 0.41 -13.50
C LEU A 53 19.74 0.38 -13.41
N LYS A 54 19.05 1.42 -13.92
CA LYS A 54 17.58 1.47 -13.95
C LYS A 54 17.01 0.30 -14.74
N LYS A 55 17.54 0.02 -15.93
CA LYS A 55 17.10 -1.11 -16.75
C LYS A 55 17.23 -2.44 -16.01
N GLN A 56 18.32 -2.65 -15.27
CA GLN A 56 18.54 -3.86 -14.48
C GLN A 56 17.55 -3.97 -13.30
N VAL A 57 17.30 -2.86 -12.60
CA VAL A 57 16.29 -2.79 -11.51
C VAL A 57 14.87 -3.02 -12.02
N ASP A 58 14.52 -2.44 -13.18
CA ASP A 58 13.21 -2.64 -13.84
C ASP A 58 13.01 -4.12 -14.25
N ASN A 59 14.10 -4.82 -14.55
CA ASN A 59 14.11 -6.25 -14.85
C ASN A 59 14.21 -7.15 -13.61
N ARG A 60 14.26 -6.60 -12.39
CA ARG A 60 14.45 -7.35 -11.13
C ARG A 60 15.70 -8.24 -11.13
N GLU A 61 16.77 -7.77 -11.76
CA GLU A 61 18.04 -8.49 -11.82
C GLU A 61 18.69 -8.51 -10.43
N GLU A 62 18.90 -9.69 -9.86
CA GLU A 62 19.42 -9.81 -8.49
C GLU A 62 20.92 -9.59 -8.39
N ASN A 63 21.68 -9.77 -9.48
CA ASN A 63 23.14 -9.67 -9.50
C ASN A 63 23.59 -8.72 -10.62
N ILE A 64 23.73 -7.44 -10.29
CA ILE A 64 24.04 -6.37 -11.23
C ILE A 64 25.54 -6.08 -11.18
N THR A 65 26.20 -6.06 -12.34
CA THR A 65 27.60 -5.68 -12.47
C THR A 65 27.77 -4.67 -13.59
N ILE A 66 28.26 -3.47 -13.27
CA ILE A 66 28.42 -2.37 -14.23
C ILE A 66 29.83 -1.80 -14.10
N THR A 67 30.54 -1.71 -15.22
CA THR A 67 31.83 -1.00 -15.29
C THR A 67 31.58 0.51 -15.35
N TYR A 68 32.31 1.26 -14.54
CA TYR A 68 32.20 2.70 -14.41
C TYR A 68 33.57 3.37 -14.49
N LYS A 69 33.76 4.21 -15.51
CA LYS A 69 34.96 5.05 -15.66
C LYS A 69 34.66 6.44 -15.09
N THR A 70 35.65 7.05 -14.46
CA THR A 70 35.51 8.38 -13.85
C THR A 70 36.89 9.01 -13.63
N LYS A 71 36.95 10.35 -13.53
CA LYS A 71 38.15 11.04 -13.06
C LYS A 71 38.39 10.89 -11.56
N ASP A 72 37.34 10.61 -10.78
CA ASP A 72 37.49 10.39 -9.34
C ASP A 72 38.28 9.10 -9.08
N ARG A 73 39.37 9.24 -8.33
CA ARG A 73 40.29 8.14 -7.99
C ARG A 73 40.02 7.53 -6.62
N ASN A 74 39.08 8.07 -5.85
CA ASN A 74 38.69 7.55 -4.55
C ASN A 74 37.55 6.54 -4.69
N ALA A 75 37.87 5.26 -4.52
CA ALA A 75 36.90 4.17 -4.66
C ALA A 75 35.69 4.29 -3.72
N ARG A 76 35.87 4.85 -2.50
CA ARG A 76 34.77 5.01 -1.54
C ARG A 76 33.79 6.08 -2.04
N ASN A 77 34.28 7.23 -2.49
CA ASN A 77 33.44 8.30 -3.04
C ASN A 77 32.62 7.79 -4.24
N VAL A 78 33.27 7.06 -5.15
CA VAL A 78 32.61 6.48 -6.31
C VAL A 78 31.56 5.45 -5.88
N MET A 79 31.87 4.57 -4.93
CA MET A 79 30.90 3.60 -4.41
C MET A 79 29.67 4.28 -3.80
N ASP A 80 29.87 5.31 -2.98
CA ASP A 80 28.79 6.06 -2.32
C ASP A 80 27.94 6.81 -3.35
N GLN A 81 28.56 7.39 -4.38
CA GLN A 81 27.85 8.04 -5.49
C GLN A 81 26.98 7.04 -6.26
N LEU A 82 27.56 5.90 -6.67
CA LEU A 82 26.85 4.90 -7.47
C LEU A 82 25.73 4.21 -6.67
N TYR A 83 25.94 3.93 -5.39
CA TYR A 83 24.89 3.43 -4.51
C TYR A 83 23.81 4.51 -4.24
N GLY A 84 24.20 5.77 -4.15
CA GLY A 84 23.26 6.89 -4.10
C GLY A 84 22.35 6.96 -5.32
N GLU A 85 22.84 6.65 -6.52
CA GLU A 85 22.01 6.54 -7.72
C GLU A 85 21.04 5.35 -7.67
N PHE A 86 21.43 4.22 -7.09
CA PHE A 86 20.50 3.12 -6.81
C PHE A 86 19.36 3.57 -5.90
N ASN A 87 19.66 4.26 -4.79
CA ASN A 87 18.64 4.75 -3.85
C ASN A 87 17.66 5.71 -4.55
N LYS A 88 18.15 6.63 -5.39
CA LYS A 88 17.29 7.53 -6.17
C LYS A 88 16.36 6.76 -7.13
N ILE A 89 16.86 5.70 -7.77
CA ILE A 89 16.05 4.88 -8.69
C ILE A 89 14.93 4.18 -7.93
N VAL A 90 15.21 3.55 -6.79
CA VAL A 90 14.19 2.85 -6.01
C VAL A 90 13.23 3.82 -5.31
N ASP A 91 13.72 4.95 -4.79
CA ASP A 91 12.86 5.96 -4.15
C ASP A 91 11.89 6.64 -5.13
N ALA A 92 12.20 6.63 -6.43
CA ALA A 92 11.31 7.13 -7.48
C ALA A 92 10.18 6.15 -7.87
N ASP A 93 10.24 4.89 -7.43
CA ASP A 93 9.20 3.88 -7.67
C ASP A 93 8.89 3.13 -6.37
N GLU A 94 7.87 3.61 -5.66
CA GLU A 94 7.46 3.06 -4.36
C GLU A 94 7.16 1.56 -4.42
N TYR A 95 6.59 1.07 -5.51
CA TYR A 95 6.31 -0.35 -5.67
C TYR A 95 7.61 -1.16 -5.71
N VAL A 96 8.64 -0.68 -6.41
CA VAL A 96 9.97 -1.31 -6.41
C VAL A 96 10.61 -1.21 -5.03
N LYS A 97 10.59 -0.02 -4.41
CA LYS A 97 11.18 0.25 -3.09
C LYS A 97 10.72 -0.77 -2.05
N TYR A 98 9.41 -1.00 -1.95
CA TYR A 98 8.84 -1.92 -0.96
C TYR A 98 8.93 -3.40 -1.36
N ASN A 99 9.38 -3.69 -2.58
CA ASN A 99 9.75 -5.04 -3.01
C ASN A 99 11.26 -5.35 -2.87
N VAL A 100 12.11 -4.38 -2.52
CA VAL A 100 13.51 -4.65 -2.16
C VAL A 100 13.56 -5.21 -0.74
N ALA A 101 13.98 -6.46 -0.59
CA ALA A 101 14.12 -7.12 0.71
C ALA A 101 15.46 -6.79 1.38
N SER A 102 16.54 -6.78 0.60
CA SER A 102 17.88 -6.39 1.07
C SER A 102 18.81 -6.09 -0.10
N THR A 103 19.87 -5.36 0.19
CA THR A 103 20.94 -5.02 -0.77
C THR A 103 22.31 -5.33 -0.19
N LYS A 104 23.25 -5.69 -1.07
CA LYS A 104 24.70 -5.70 -0.79
C LYS A 104 25.40 -5.09 -1.99
N TYR A 105 26.39 -4.24 -1.75
CA TYR A 105 27.12 -3.61 -2.85
C TYR A 105 28.62 -3.58 -2.56
N SER A 106 29.40 -3.55 -3.63
CA SER A 106 30.85 -3.43 -3.56
C SER A 106 31.38 -2.80 -4.83
N ILE A 107 32.60 -2.29 -4.75
CA ILE A 107 33.33 -1.78 -5.91
C ILE A 107 34.71 -2.44 -5.95
N LYS A 108 35.18 -2.77 -7.16
CA LYS A 108 36.54 -3.30 -7.43
C LYS A 108 37.14 -2.59 -8.63
N GLY A 109 38.44 -2.72 -8.84
CA GLY A 109 39.13 -2.18 -10.03
C GLY A 109 40.24 -1.20 -9.67
N LEU A 110 40.78 -0.57 -10.71
CA LEU A 110 41.87 0.40 -10.59
C LEU A 110 41.31 1.82 -10.48
N PRO A 111 42.04 2.77 -9.87
CA PRO A 111 41.60 4.16 -9.81
C PRO A 111 41.20 4.74 -11.17
N GLY A 112 39.95 5.22 -11.26
CA GLY A 112 39.33 5.75 -12.49
C GLY A 112 38.72 4.71 -13.43
N ASN A 113 38.82 3.41 -13.11
CA ASN A 113 38.15 2.33 -13.83
C ASN A 113 37.66 1.26 -12.84
N TYR A 114 36.40 1.40 -12.45
CA TYR A 114 35.79 0.58 -11.43
C TYR A 114 34.77 -0.38 -12.00
N THR A 115 34.50 -1.45 -11.28
CA THR A 115 33.38 -2.37 -11.48
C THR A 115 32.54 -2.32 -10.22
N PHE A 116 31.31 -1.80 -10.35
CA PHE A 116 30.32 -1.77 -9.31
C PHE A 116 29.49 -3.05 -9.36
N THR A 117 29.41 -3.76 -8.25
CA THR A 117 28.57 -4.94 -8.09
C THR A 117 27.50 -4.65 -7.05
N LEU A 118 26.24 -4.87 -7.42
CA LEU A 118 25.07 -4.72 -6.56
C LEU A 118 24.29 -6.04 -6.58
N GLN A 119 24.09 -6.61 -5.40
CA GLN A 119 23.20 -7.71 -5.16
C GLN A 119 21.91 -7.18 -4.54
N VAL A 120 20.78 -7.41 -5.19
CA VAL A 120 19.46 -7.02 -4.69
C VAL A 120 18.65 -8.29 -4.50
N LYS A 121 18.17 -8.51 -3.28
CA LYS A 121 17.16 -9.54 -3.03
C LYS A 121 15.79 -8.89 -3.19
N TYR A 122 15.00 -9.34 -4.15
CA TYR A 122 13.62 -8.91 -4.31
C TYR A 122 12.66 -9.84 -3.59
N ARG A 123 11.50 -9.31 -3.17
CA ARG A 123 10.37 -10.10 -2.67
C ARG A 123 9.53 -10.67 -3.82
N GLU A 124 9.44 -9.93 -4.92
CA GLU A 124 8.80 -10.34 -6.17
C GLU A 124 9.82 -10.46 -7.31
N SER A 125 9.75 -11.56 -8.08
CA SER A 125 10.45 -11.69 -9.36
C SER A 125 9.82 -10.80 -10.44
N LYS A 126 10.52 -10.65 -11.57
CA LYS A 126 9.99 -9.93 -12.75
C LYS A 126 8.67 -10.52 -13.23
N GLU A 127 8.59 -11.85 -13.31
CA GLU A 127 7.43 -12.60 -13.76
C GLU A 127 6.26 -12.42 -12.80
N GLN A 128 6.54 -12.43 -11.49
CA GLN A 128 5.53 -12.17 -10.45
C GLN A 128 4.99 -10.74 -10.54
N THR A 129 5.86 -9.73 -10.67
CA THR A 129 5.41 -8.34 -10.88
C THR A 129 4.61 -8.18 -12.18
N GLN A 130 4.99 -8.87 -13.26
CA GLN A 130 4.21 -8.88 -14.51
C GLN A 130 2.84 -9.54 -14.33
N TYR A 131 2.78 -10.63 -13.56
CA TYR A 131 1.52 -11.26 -13.18
C TYR A 131 0.63 -10.26 -12.42
N VAL A 132 1.15 -9.58 -11.39
CA VAL A 132 0.41 -8.56 -10.63
C VAL A 132 -0.15 -7.49 -11.56
N LYS A 133 0.66 -6.93 -12.45
CA LYS A 133 0.22 -5.91 -13.43
C LYS A 133 -0.89 -6.41 -14.35
N SER A 134 -0.76 -7.64 -14.85
CA SER A 134 -1.78 -8.24 -15.71
C SER A 134 -3.11 -8.47 -14.98
N GLN A 135 -3.03 -8.91 -13.72
CA GLN A 135 -4.20 -9.11 -12.87
C GLN A 135 -4.82 -7.78 -12.48
N ALA A 136 -4.03 -6.76 -12.12
CA ALA A 136 -4.52 -5.43 -11.81
C ALA A 136 -5.36 -4.87 -12.98
N LYS A 137 -4.83 -4.95 -14.21
CA LYS A 137 -5.56 -4.55 -15.41
C LYS A 137 -6.88 -5.31 -15.60
N ALA A 138 -6.86 -6.63 -15.41
CA ALA A 138 -8.07 -7.45 -15.53
C ALA A 138 -9.11 -7.11 -14.45
N ILE A 139 -8.67 -6.95 -13.21
CA ILE A 139 -9.50 -6.59 -12.06
C ILE A 139 -10.13 -5.23 -12.27
N ILE A 140 -9.33 -4.20 -12.58
CA ILE A 140 -9.82 -2.85 -12.87
C ILE A 140 -10.82 -2.86 -14.03
N GLY A 141 -10.53 -3.59 -15.11
CA GLY A 141 -11.47 -3.77 -16.23
C GLY A 141 -12.80 -4.44 -15.85
N SER A 142 -12.84 -5.20 -14.75
CA SER A 142 -14.04 -5.86 -14.24
C SER A 142 -14.85 -5.03 -13.23
N ILE A 143 -14.16 -4.29 -12.33
CA ILE A 143 -14.81 -3.57 -11.23
C ILE A 143 -15.08 -2.10 -11.55
N VAL A 144 -14.27 -1.47 -12.43
CA VAL A 144 -14.44 -0.08 -12.83
C VAL A 144 -15.30 0.00 -14.10
N LYS A 145 -16.47 0.63 -13.96
CA LYS A 145 -17.43 0.79 -15.06
C LYS A 145 -17.29 2.18 -15.71
N LYS A 146 -17.69 2.27 -16.98
CA LYS A 146 -17.74 3.56 -17.69
C LYS A 146 -18.60 4.55 -16.91
N GLY A 147 -18.06 5.75 -16.71
CA GLY A 147 -18.73 6.84 -16.00
C GLY A 147 -18.56 6.82 -14.48
N MET A 148 -17.79 5.88 -13.91
CA MET A 148 -17.38 5.98 -12.51
C MET A 148 -16.40 7.13 -12.29
N ASP A 149 -16.65 7.94 -11.26
CA ASP A 149 -15.70 8.94 -10.79
C ASP A 149 -14.63 8.33 -9.86
N GLU A 150 -13.72 9.16 -9.35
CA GLU A 150 -12.63 8.71 -8.48
C GLU A 150 -13.15 8.13 -7.15
N HIS A 151 -14.24 8.67 -6.59
CA HIS A 151 -14.85 8.14 -5.36
C HIS A 151 -15.38 6.72 -5.57
N GLU A 152 -16.09 6.48 -6.68
CA GLU A 152 -16.63 5.17 -7.03
C GLU A 152 -15.52 4.15 -7.31
N LYS A 153 -14.47 4.57 -8.04
CA LYS A 153 -13.31 3.71 -8.33
C LYS A 153 -12.57 3.28 -7.07
N VAL A 154 -12.24 4.25 -6.20
CA VAL A 154 -11.49 3.99 -4.97
C VAL A 154 -12.28 3.04 -4.06
N LYS A 155 -13.59 3.25 -3.90
CA LYS A 155 -14.44 2.33 -3.14
C LYS A 155 -14.46 0.93 -3.76
N ALA A 156 -14.63 0.82 -5.08
CA ALA A 156 -14.65 -0.48 -5.75
C ALA A 156 -13.34 -1.27 -5.57
N ILE A 157 -12.20 -0.57 -5.63
CA ILE A 157 -10.86 -1.16 -5.41
C ILE A 157 -10.70 -1.62 -3.96
N HIS A 158 -11.04 -0.76 -3.01
CA HIS A 158 -11.04 -1.10 -1.58
C HIS A 158 -11.87 -2.37 -1.33
N ASP A 159 -13.13 -2.37 -1.78
CA ASP A 159 -14.06 -3.48 -1.58
C ASP A 159 -13.55 -4.76 -2.23
N TYR A 160 -12.89 -4.66 -3.39
CA TYR A 160 -12.27 -5.80 -4.05
C TYR A 160 -11.14 -6.38 -3.19
N VAL A 161 -10.22 -5.56 -2.68
CA VAL A 161 -9.08 -6.06 -1.89
C VAL A 161 -9.57 -6.73 -0.60
N VAL A 162 -10.40 -6.03 0.18
CA VAL A 162 -10.93 -6.53 1.46
C VAL A 162 -11.74 -7.82 1.27
N LYS A 163 -12.45 -7.97 0.14
CA LYS A 163 -13.26 -9.16 -0.12
C LYS A 163 -12.47 -10.38 -0.60
N HIS A 164 -11.27 -10.19 -1.15
CA HIS A 164 -10.56 -11.25 -1.88
C HIS A 164 -9.18 -11.58 -1.31
N VAL A 165 -8.74 -10.92 -0.24
CA VAL A 165 -7.50 -11.22 0.45
C VAL A 165 -7.82 -11.46 1.91
N SER A 166 -7.20 -12.48 2.50
CA SER A 166 -7.31 -12.81 3.93
C SER A 166 -5.98 -12.61 4.65
N TYR A 167 -6.02 -12.04 5.86
CA TYR A 167 -4.80 -11.70 6.57
C TYR A 167 -3.92 -12.93 6.92
N ASP A 168 -2.65 -12.88 6.51
CA ASP A 168 -1.67 -13.94 6.82
C ASP A 168 -1.13 -13.81 8.25
N THR A 169 -1.72 -14.57 9.17
CA THR A 169 -1.28 -14.63 10.58
C THR A 169 0.03 -15.39 10.78
N SER A 170 0.60 -16.02 9.74
CA SER A 170 1.91 -16.67 9.80
C SER A 170 3.08 -15.71 9.53
N TYR A 171 2.78 -14.48 9.06
CA TYR A 171 3.74 -13.43 8.75
C TYR A 171 4.78 -13.80 7.70
N LYS A 172 4.35 -14.44 6.60
CA LYS A 172 5.22 -14.96 5.53
C LYS A 172 4.92 -14.38 4.16
N ALA A 173 3.69 -13.94 3.90
CA ALA A 173 3.28 -13.43 2.59
C ALA A 173 3.28 -11.89 2.54
N TYR A 174 4.27 -11.28 1.88
CA TYR A 174 4.54 -9.83 1.90
C TYR A 174 4.25 -9.11 0.58
N THR A 175 3.86 -9.84 -0.46
CA THR A 175 3.82 -9.33 -1.84
C THR A 175 2.40 -9.19 -2.37
N ALA A 176 2.21 -8.33 -3.37
CA ALA A 176 0.93 -8.27 -4.08
C ALA A 176 0.69 -9.55 -4.90
N TYR A 177 1.78 -10.18 -5.36
CA TYR A 177 1.70 -11.51 -5.98
C TYR A 177 1.05 -12.53 -5.05
N GLU A 178 1.50 -12.65 -3.80
CA GLU A 178 0.92 -13.58 -2.82
C GLU A 178 -0.53 -13.20 -2.48
N ALA A 179 -0.83 -11.91 -2.33
CA ALA A 179 -2.20 -11.43 -2.14
C ALA A 179 -3.15 -11.86 -3.28
N LEU A 180 -2.67 -11.88 -4.53
CA LEU A 180 -3.46 -12.30 -5.69
C LEU A 180 -3.50 -13.81 -5.92
N ALA A 181 -2.34 -14.46 -5.83
CA ALA A 181 -2.17 -15.88 -6.16
C ALA A 181 -2.65 -16.79 -5.03
N ASN A 182 -2.30 -16.44 -3.78
CA ASN A 182 -2.63 -17.24 -2.60
C ASN A 182 -3.87 -16.71 -1.87
N ARG A 183 -4.37 -15.53 -2.25
CA ARG A 183 -5.47 -14.83 -1.56
C ARG A 183 -5.14 -14.54 -0.09
N SER A 184 -3.86 -14.40 0.24
CA SER A 184 -3.42 -14.13 1.61
C SER A 184 -2.10 -13.38 1.63
N ALA A 185 -2.02 -12.37 2.51
CA ALA A 185 -0.83 -11.56 2.74
C ALA A 185 -0.88 -10.86 4.10
N VAL A 186 0.26 -10.33 4.57
CA VAL A 186 0.32 -9.33 5.64
C VAL A 186 0.07 -7.93 5.08
N CYS A 187 0.06 -6.92 5.97
CA CYS A 187 -0.19 -5.51 5.64
C CYS A 187 0.56 -4.99 4.41
N GLN A 188 1.82 -5.39 4.22
CA GLN A 188 2.60 -5.00 3.05
C GLN A 188 1.99 -5.50 1.73
N GLY A 189 1.53 -6.75 1.67
CA GLY A 189 0.95 -7.31 0.45
C GLY A 189 -0.42 -6.71 0.12
N TYR A 190 -1.23 -6.41 1.14
CA TYR A 190 -2.47 -5.61 0.98
C TYR A 190 -2.15 -4.24 0.38
N THR A 191 -1.20 -3.53 0.99
CA THR A 191 -0.81 -2.18 0.58
C THR A 191 -0.26 -2.13 -0.84
N LEU A 192 0.58 -3.10 -1.22
CA LEU A 192 1.15 -3.22 -2.57
C LEU A 192 0.07 -3.53 -3.61
N LEU A 193 -0.89 -4.42 -3.29
CA LEU A 193 -1.99 -4.74 -4.20
C LEU A 193 -2.91 -3.52 -4.39
N THR A 194 -3.31 -2.88 -3.30
CA THR A 194 -4.13 -1.67 -3.34
C THR A 194 -3.43 -0.56 -4.12
N TYR A 195 -2.12 -0.37 -3.92
CA TYR A 195 -1.31 0.61 -4.67
C TYR A 195 -1.38 0.37 -6.19
N GLU A 196 -1.14 -0.86 -6.64
CA GLU A 196 -1.10 -1.16 -8.07
C GLU A 196 -2.48 -1.08 -8.71
N LEU A 197 -3.55 -1.47 -7.99
CA LEU A 197 -4.93 -1.31 -8.46
C LEU A 197 -5.33 0.17 -8.59
N LEU A 198 -4.99 1.00 -7.61
CA LEU A 198 -5.24 2.45 -7.67
C LEU A 198 -4.47 3.08 -8.84
N LYS A 199 -3.20 2.72 -9.01
CA LYS A 199 -2.35 3.19 -10.10
C LYS A 199 -2.91 2.79 -11.47
N GLU A 200 -3.32 1.54 -11.65
CA GLU A 200 -3.95 1.06 -12.89
C GLU A 200 -5.28 1.77 -13.18
N ALA A 201 -6.03 2.15 -12.14
CA ALA A 201 -7.26 2.94 -12.28
C ALA A 201 -7.03 4.44 -12.57
N GLY A 202 -5.76 4.87 -12.65
CA GLY A 202 -5.36 6.26 -12.87
C GLY A 202 -5.48 7.14 -11.63
N ILE A 203 -5.52 6.55 -10.43
CA ILE A 203 -5.63 7.27 -9.16
C ILE A 203 -4.23 7.42 -8.55
N GLN A 204 -3.81 8.67 -8.35
CA GLN A 204 -2.56 8.97 -7.68
C GLN A 204 -2.62 8.49 -6.22
N ASN A 205 -1.59 7.77 -5.78
CA ASN A 205 -1.52 7.26 -4.42
C ASN A 205 -0.07 7.03 -3.98
N HIS A 206 0.12 6.93 -2.66
CA HIS A 206 1.39 6.65 -1.99
C HIS A 206 1.26 5.44 -1.07
N ILE A 207 2.35 4.69 -0.92
CA ILE A 207 2.54 3.70 0.15
C ILE A 207 3.07 4.43 1.38
N VAL A 208 2.33 4.35 2.47
CA VAL A 208 2.72 4.91 3.77
C VAL A 208 3.21 3.78 4.66
N THR A 209 4.31 4.03 5.37
CA THR A 209 4.82 3.13 6.41
C THR A 209 4.98 3.84 7.73
N GLY A 210 4.69 3.13 8.81
CA GLY A 210 4.74 3.64 10.17
C GLY A 210 4.38 2.56 11.17
N THR A 211 3.53 2.91 12.14
CA THR A 211 2.94 1.95 13.07
C THR A 211 1.41 2.03 13.05
N GLY A 212 0.77 0.90 13.35
CA GLY A 212 -0.66 0.78 13.64
C GLY A 212 -0.82 -0.04 14.90
N ASN A 213 -1.53 0.47 15.91
CA ASN A 213 -1.62 -0.12 17.25
C ASN A 213 -0.23 -0.46 17.86
N GLY A 214 0.77 0.39 17.60
CA GLY A 214 2.14 0.23 18.10
C GLY A 214 2.99 -0.85 17.40
N GLN A 215 2.49 -1.50 16.34
CA GLN A 215 3.23 -2.48 15.54
C GLN A 215 3.59 -1.89 14.17
N ALA A 216 4.72 -2.34 13.60
CA ALA A 216 5.14 -1.90 12.26
C ALA A 216 4.05 -2.21 11.22
N HIS A 217 3.67 -1.20 10.44
CA HIS A 217 2.51 -1.29 9.56
C HIS A 217 2.70 -0.50 8.27
N ALA A 218 1.91 -0.87 7.25
CA ALA A 218 1.87 -0.21 5.95
C ALA A 218 0.42 -0.09 5.47
N TRP A 219 0.11 1.03 4.82
CA TRP A 219 -1.21 1.34 4.25
C TRP A 219 -1.07 2.32 3.08
N ASN A 220 -2.18 2.76 2.48
CA ASN A 220 -2.18 3.67 1.34
C ASN A 220 -2.66 5.09 1.70
N LEU A 221 -2.12 6.08 1.00
CA LEU A 221 -2.64 7.44 0.95
C LEU A 221 -3.08 7.73 -0.49
N VAL A 222 -4.34 8.08 -0.70
CA VAL A 222 -4.96 8.21 -2.02
C VAL A 222 -5.37 9.66 -2.30
N ASN A 223 -5.17 10.14 -3.53
CA ASN A 223 -5.66 11.43 -3.99
C ASN A 223 -7.01 11.24 -4.68
N ILE A 224 -8.05 11.90 -4.17
CA ILE A 224 -9.39 11.93 -4.76
C ILE A 224 -9.74 13.40 -4.99
N GLU A 225 -9.82 13.80 -6.26
CA GLU A 225 -10.10 15.16 -6.70
C GLU A 225 -9.23 16.23 -5.99
N ASN A 226 -7.91 15.99 -5.95
CA ASN A 226 -6.91 16.84 -5.30
C ASN A 226 -6.96 16.87 -3.76
N LYS A 227 -7.72 15.97 -3.11
CA LYS A 227 -7.74 15.81 -1.66
C LYS A 227 -7.15 14.46 -1.28
N TRP A 228 -6.29 14.46 -0.28
CA TRP A 228 -5.63 13.25 0.19
C TRP A 228 -6.42 12.59 1.31
N TYR A 229 -6.49 11.26 1.29
CA TYR A 229 -7.14 10.45 2.31
C TYR A 229 -6.36 9.16 2.56
N HIS A 230 -6.37 8.67 3.78
CA HIS A 230 -5.81 7.37 4.11
C HIS A 230 -6.81 6.24 3.84
N ILE A 231 -6.30 5.14 3.30
CA ILE A 231 -7.01 3.88 3.17
C ILE A 231 -6.13 2.77 3.74
N ASP A 232 -6.66 2.02 4.71
CA ASP A 232 -6.03 0.81 5.21
C ASP A 232 -6.93 -0.40 4.99
N THR A 233 -6.74 -1.05 3.83
CA THR A 233 -7.44 -2.29 3.49
C THR A 233 -7.10 -3.46 4.42
N THR A 234 -6.01 -3.39 5.18
CA THR A 234 -5.64 -4.44 6.14
C THR A 234 -6.50 -4.36 7.39
N PHE A 235 -6.66 -3.15 7.95
CA PHE A 235 -7.47 -2.97 9.15
C PHE A 235 -8.98 -2.94 8.85
N ASP A 236 -9.36 -2.75 7.58
CA ASP A 236 -10.74 -2.93 7.10
C ASP A 236 -11.09 -4.38 6.74
N ASP A 237 -10.13 -5.31 6.78
CA ASP A 237 -10.35 -6.75 6.70
C ASP A 237 -10.66 -7.35 8.10
N PRO A 238 -11.90 -7.81 8.36
CA PRO A 238 -12.30 -8.28 9.67
C PRO A 238 -11.66 -9.64 10.02
N VAL A 239 -10.98 -9.75 11.17
CA VAL A 239 -10.47 -11.03 11.69
C VAL A 239 -11.41 -11.59 12.79
N PRO A 240 -11.82 -12.88 12.75
CA PRO A 240 -11.55 -13.87 11.70
C PRO A 240 -12.29 -13.51 10.41
N ASP A 241 -11.61 -13.72 9.28
CA ASP A 241 -12.15 -13.44 7.96
C ASP A 241 -13.49 -14.16 7.78
N LYS A 242 -14.48 -13.39 7.31
CA LYS A 242 -15.79 -13.89 6.91
C LYS A 242 -15.98 -13.54 5.45
N ALA A 243 -15.88 -14.56 4.60
CA ALA A 243 -16.03 -14.43 3.16
C ALA A 243 -17.15 -13.47 2.76
N GLY A 244 -16.78 -12.42 2.01
CA GLY A 244 -17.72 -11.41 1.52
C GLY A 244 -18.04 -10.25 2.45
N ARG A 245 -17.45 -10.19 3.65
CA ARG A 245 -17.61 -9.06 4.58
C ARG A 245 -16.57 -7.99 4.28
N VAL A 246 -17.03 -6.74 4.17
CA VAL A 246 -16.18 -5.55 4.01
C VAL A 246 -16.51 -4.58 5.14
N THR A 247 -15.49 -4.05 5.81
CA THR A 247 -15.65 -2.95 6.77
C THR A 247 -15.03 -1.66 6.21
N TYR A 248 -15.30 -0.51 6.83
CA TYR A 248 -14.93 0.81 6.31
C TYR A 248 -14.45 1.74 7.44
N SER A 249 -13.93 1.15 8.52
CA SER A 249 -13.40 1.87 9.67
C SER A 249 -12.17 2.70 9.30
N TYR A 250 -11.41 2.25 8.30
CA TYR A 250 -10.17 2.85 7.81
C TYR A 250 -10.25 3.32 6.35
N PHE A 251 -11.46 3.58 5.86
CA PHE A 251 -11.72 4.04 4.50
C PHE A 251 -11.78 5.57 4.41
N ASN A 252 -10.89 6.15 3.61
CA ASN A 252 -10.79 7.57 3.30
C ASN A 252 -10.72 8.48 4.56
N MET A 253 -9.85 8.14 5.50
CA MET A 253 -9.65 8.91 6.73
C MET A 253 -8.77 10.14 6.52
N SER A 254 -9.02 11.20 7.30
CA SER A 254 -8.06 12.30 7.46
C SER A 254 -6.89 11.90 8.37
N ASP A 255 -5.82 12.67 8.33
CA ASP A 255 -4.68 12.61 9.25
C ASP A 255 -5.14 12.55 10.72
N GLU A 256 -6.09 13.41 11.10
CA GLU A 256 -6.61 13.51 12.47
C GLU A 256 -7.39 12.25 12.87
N GLN A 257 -8.15 11.69 11.93
CA GLN A 257 -8.92 10.48 12.20
C GLN A 257 -7.98 9.27 12.34
N LEU A 258 -7.01 9.11 11.44
CA LEU A 258 -6.10 7.96 11.42
C LEU A 258 -5.08 8.01 12.56
N SER A 259 -4.63 9.19 12.98
CA SER A 259 -3.57 9.31 14.00
C SER A 259 -3.97 8.92 15.42
N LYS A 260 -5.17 8.37 15.60
CA LYS A 260 -5.63 7.86 16.90
C LYS A 260 -4.96 6.53 17.26
N ASP A 261 -4.65 5.73 16.25
CA ASP A 261 -4.01 4.43 16.39
C ASP A 261 -2.87 4.18 15.40
N HIS A 262 -2.66 5.08 14.43
CA HIS A 262 -1.51 5.06 13.53
C HIS A 262 -0.51 6.19 13.78
N GLU A 263 0.76 5.91 13.56
CA GLU A 263 1.83 6.91 13.59
C GLU A 263 2.68 6.81 12.32
N TRP A 264 2.98 7.94 11.69
CA TRP A 264 3.86 8.01 10.52
C TRP A 264 4.61 9.34 10.49
N ASP A 265 5.69 9.37 9.71
CA ASP A 265 6.43 10.60 9.44
C ASP A 265 5.65 11.47 8.44
N ARG A 266 4.83 12.37 8.98
CA ARG A 266 3.98 13.28 8.19
C ARG A 266 4.77 14.16 7.22
N SER A 267 6.06 14.41 7.48
CA SER A 267 6.88 15.26 6.60
C SER A 267 7.17 14.64 5.24
N LYS A 268 6.94 13.32 5.09
CA LYS A 268 7.20 12.57 3.85
C LYS A 268 6.01 12.52 2.89
N TYR A 269 4.81 12.92 3.33
CA TYR A 269 3.58 12.72 2.57
C TYR A 269 2.72 13.99 2.50
N PRO A 270 1.89 14.13 1.45
CA PRO A 270 0.86 15.16 1.43
C PRO A 270 -0.11 15.01 2.62
N ALA A 271 -0.56 16.13 3.18
CA ALA A 271 -1.46 16.11 4.33
C ALA A 271 -2.90 15.75 3.93
N ALA A 272 -3.52 14.79 4.63
CA ALA A 272 -4.93 14.45 4.48
C ALA A 272 -5.78 15.24 5.49
N THR A 273 -6.07 16.52 5.20
CA THR A 273 -6.80 17.39 6.15
C THR A 273 -8.31 17.42 5.94
N ALA A 274 -8.81 16.90 4.81
CA ALA A 274 -10.21 16.97 4.46
C ALA A 274 -11.03 15.86 5.15
N SER A 275 -12.24 16.20 5.62
CA SER A 275 -13.22 15.19 6.07
C SER A 275 -13.94 14.60 4.86
N TYR A 276 -13.84 13.29 4.66
CA TYR A 276 -14.51 12.61 3.54
C TYR A 276 -16.04 12.67 3.63
N PHE A 277 -16.60 12.67 4.85
CA PHE A 277 -18.02 12.91 5.06
C PHE A 277 -18.47 14.30 4.59
N ASN A 278 -17.72 15.34 4.94
CA ASN A 278 -18.00 16.69 4.47
C ASN A 278 -17.87 16.79 2.95
N GLU A 279 -16.92 16.06 2.36
CA GLU A 279 -16.76 16.02 0.90
C GLU A 279 -17.99 15.48 0.20
N LEU A 280 -18.43 14.26 0.58
CA LEU A 280 -19.61 13.63 -0.02
C LEU A 280 -20.87 14.45 0.22
N THR A 281 -21.06 15.00 1.42
CA THR A 281 -22.24 15.82 1.72
C THR A 281 -22.27 17.15 0.96
N ASN A 282 -21.11 17.78 0.74
CA ASN A 282 -21.03 18.98 -0.11
C ASN A 282 -21.38 18.67 -1.57
N LYS A 283 -20.92 17.53 -2.10
CA LYS A 283 -21.29 17.06 -3.45
C LYS A 283 -22.78 16.76 -3.57
N ILE A 284 -23.36 16.10 -2.57
CA ILE A 284 -24.81 15.83 -2.50
C ILE A 284 -25.60 17.15 -2.54
N LYS A 285 -25.20 18.13 -1.71
CA LYS A 285 -25.85 19.45 -1.66
C LYS A 285 -25.71 20.25 -2.96
N THR A 286 -24.54 20.20 -3.59
CA THR A 286 -24.30 20.86 -4.88
C THR A 286 -25.20 20.28 -5.97
N GLY A 287 -25.45 18.98 -5.89
CA GLY A 287 -26.34 18.28 -6.81
C GLY A 287 -25.64 17.93 -8.12
N SER A 288 -25.77 16.68 -8.54
CA SER A 288 -25.37 16.24 -9.88
C SER A 288 -26.08 14.93 -10.22
N SER A 289 -25.81 14.38 -11.41
CA SER A 289 -26.24 13.02 -11.75
C SER A 289 -25.65 11.94 -10.82
N LYS A 290 -24.67 12.28 -9.96
CA LYS A 290 -24.01 11.37 -9.01
C LYS A 290 -24.53 11.46 -7.58
N THR A 291 -25.47 12.36 -7.27
CA THR A 291 -25.99 12.54 -5.90
C THR A 291 -26.42 11.22 -5.25
N ALA A 292 -27.20 10.39 -5.94
CA ALA A 292 -27.63 9.09 -5.42
C ALA A 292 -26.47 8.12 -5.13
N ALA A 293 -25.39 8.17 -5.93
CA ALA A 293 -24.21 7.35 -5.70
C ALA A 293 -23.48 7.76 -4.41
N TYR A 294 -23.34 9.07 -4.16
CA TYR A 294 -22.73 9.58 -2.93
C TYR A 294 -23.58 9.31 -1.69
N GLU A 295 -24.91 9.41 -1.79
CA GLU A 295 -25.82 9.03 -0.71
C GLU A 295 -25.69 7.54 -0.37
N GLN A 296 -25.61 6.69 -1.40
CA GLN A 296 -25.39 5.26 -1.23
C GLN A 296 -24.01 4.97 -0.61
N MET A 297 -22.96 5.68 -1.02
CA MET A 297 -21.64 5.54 -0.38
C MET A 297 -21.69 5.89 1.10
N LEU A 298 -22.30 7.02 1.48
CA LEU A 298 -22.45 7.39 2.89
C LEU A 298 -23.17 6.32 3.71
N LYS A 299 -24.12 5.61 3.10
CA LYS A 299 -24.83 4.51 3.73
C LYS A 299 -23.95 3.27 3.86
N GLU A 300 -23.27 2.86 2.80
CA GLU A 300 -22.45 1.64 2.76
C GLU A 300 -21.22 1.73 3.64
N THR A 301 -20.58 2.91 3.71
CA THR A 301 -19.41 3.17 4.56
C THR A 301 -19.77 3.57 5.98
N ASN A 302 -21.06 3.54 6.33
CA ASN A 302 -21.61 4.00 7.61
C ASN A 302 -21.32 5.47 7.95
N LEU A 303 -20.73 6.27 7.06
CA LEU A 303 -20.44 7.68 7.30
C LEU A 303 -21.72 8.54 7.46
N LYS A 304 -22.89 8.07 7.02
CA LYS A 304 -24.18 8.75 7.25
C LYS A 304 -24.42 9.08 8.72
N TYR A 305 -23.90 8.27 9.65
CA TYR A 305 -24.06 8.47 11.09
C TYR A 305 -23.23 9.62 11.66
N LEU A 306 -22.31 10.22 10.87
CA LEU A 306 -21.63 11.46 11.26
C LEU A 306 -22.58 12.66 11.24
N SER A 307 -23.68 12.59 10.48
CA SER A 307 -24.65 13.68 10.42
C SER A 307 -25.38 13.90 11.75
N ALA A 308 -25.78 15.15 12.00
CA ALA A 308 -26.54 15.54 13.18
C ALA A 308 -27.91 14.83 13.29
N GLN A 309 -28.43 14.29 12.19
CA GLN A 309 -29.67 13.50 12.19
C GLN A 309 -29.55 12.28 13.10
N TYR A 310 -28.43 11.57 13.04
CA TYR A 310 -28.22 10.31 13.76
C TYR A 310 -27.48 10.47 15.09
N GLY A 311 -26.76 11.56 15.32
CA GLY A 311 -25.92 11.75 16.52
C GLY A 311 -26.68 12.19 17.77
N ALA A 312 -26.38 11.59 18.92
CA ALA A 312 -26.80 12.00 20.26
C ALA A 312 -25.57 12.06 21.18
N ASP A 313 -25.43 13.15 21.94
CA ASP A 313 -24.24 13.34 22.79
C ASP A 313 -24.53 13.08 24.28
N ASN A 314 -25.79 12.84 24.63
CA ASN A 314 -26.25 12.54 25.99
C ASN A 314 -27.60 11.79 25.96
N TYR A 315 -28.00 11.23 27.11
CA TYR A 315 -29.22 10.43 27.24
C TYR A 315 -30.49 11.18 26.83
N SER A 316 -30.58 12.49 27.11
CA SER A 316 -31.75 13.31 26.76
C SER A 316 -31.94 13.39 25.25
N GLU A 317 -30.86 13.66 24.51
CA GLU A 317 -30.87 13.67 23.05
C GLU A 317 -31.14 12.28 22.46
N PHE A 318 -30.53 11.25 23.04
CA PHE A 318 -30.75 9.85 22.63
C PHE A 318 -32.23 9.49 22.74
N LYS A 319 -32.84 9.73 23.90
CA LYS A 319 -34.27 9.52 24.13
C LYS A 319 -35.14 10.30 23.17
N LYS A 320 -34.86 11.60 22.98
CA LYS A 320 -35.62 12.46 22.06
C LYS A 320 -35.59 11.92 20.63
N LYS A 321 -34.43 11.47 20.15
CA LYS A 321 -34.27 10.90 18.80
C LYS A 321 -35.03 9.61 18.61
N LEU A 322 -34.99 8.71 19.59
CA LEU A 322 -35.78 7.49 19.54
C LEU A 322 -37.28 7.79 19.50
N GLN A 323 -37.76 8.69 20.36
CA GLN A 323 -39.16 9.11 20.36
C GLN A 323 -39.61 9.67 19.00
N GLN A 324 -38.79 10.54 18.40
CA GLN A 324 -39.06 11.12 17.08
C GLN A 324 -39.11 10.05 15.99
N GLN A 325 -38.16 9.11 15.98
CA GLN A 325 -38.14 8.05 14.98
C GLN A 325 -39.25 7.02 15.18
N PHE A 326 -39.66 6.71 16.41
CA PHE A 326 -40.73 5.72 16.67
C PHE A 326 -42.09 6.19 16.16
N ALA A 327 -42.31 7.50 16.04
CA ALA A 327 -43.55 8.08 15.54
C ALA A 327 -43.86 7.69 14.07
N SER A 328 -42.86 7.35 13.27
CA SER A 328 -43.03 6.98 11.86
C SER A 328 -43.27 5.49 11.61
N LYS A 329 -43.45 4.68 12.66
CA LYS A 329 -43.50 3.20 12.57
C LYS A 329 -42.33 2.57 11.79
N PRO A 330 -41.08 2.83 12.17
CA PRO A 330 -39.93 2.20 11.53
C PRO A 330 -39.84 0.73 11.90
N GLU A 331 -39.39 -0.12 10.98
CA GLU A 331 -38.92 -1.47 11.33
C GLU A 331 -37.56 -1.41 12.03
N LYS A 332 -36.75 -0.39 11.74
CA LYS A 332 -35.39 -0.23 12.26
C LYS A 332 -35.04 1.23 12.53
N VAL A 333 -34.43 1.50 13.67
CA VAL A 333 -33.96 2.80 14.13
C VAL A 333 -32.48 2.70 14.48
N GLU A 334 -31.69 3.66 14.00
CA GLU A 334 -30.25 3.72 14.24
C GLU A 334 -29.89 5.08 14.82
N VAL A 335 -29.09 5.10 15.90
CA VAL A 335 -28.64 6.33 16.57
C VAL A 335 -27.19 6.16 16.98
N ARG A 336 -26.33 7.08 16.53
CA ARG A 336 -24.94 7.21 17.02
C ARG A 336 -25.00 7.90 18.37
N TYR A 337 -24.44 7.30 19.41
CA TYR A 337 -24.57 7.79 20.78
C TYR A 337 -23.20 7.89 21.47
N LYS A 338 -22.89 9.05 22.06
CA LYS A 338 -21.65 9.30 22.82
C LYS A 338 -21.67 8.56 24.16
N GLN A 339 -21.51 7.24 24.10
CA GLN A 339 -21.57 6.35 25.25
C GLN A 339 -20.89 5.04 24.88
N SER A 340 -20.29 4.38 25.89
CA SER A 340 -19.74 3.03 25.72
C SER A 340 -20.83 2.04 25.26
N MET A 341 -20.41 0.90 24.72
CA MET A 341 -21.37 -0.12 24.28
C MET A 341 -22.26 -0.59 25.44
N ASP A 342 -21.66 -0.86 26.59
CA ASP A 342 -22.36 -1.31 27.79
C ASP A 342 -23.30 -0.24 28.35
N GLY A 343 -22.84 1.02 28.40
CA GLY A 343 -23.69 2.14 28.83
C GLY A 343 -24.87 2.32 27.88
N THR A 344 -24.65 2.18 26.58
CA THR A 344 -25.70 2.29 25.56
C THR A 344 -26.72 1.15 25.68
N MET A 345 -26.27 -0.07 25.94
CA MET A 345 -27.14 -1.21 26.23
C MET A 345 -28.04 -0.95 27.44
N GLN A 346 -27.50 -0.36 28.50
CA GLN A 346 -28.27 0.03 29.69
C GLN A 346 -29.27 1.14 29.38
N ASP A 347 -28.84 2.18 28.66
CA ASP A 347 -29.69 3.30 28.28
C ASP A 347 -30.81 2.91 27.32
N ILE A 348 -30.59 1.95 26.41
CA ILE A 348 -31.65 1.37 25.57
C ILE A 348 -32.71 0.66 26.42
N LYS A 349 -32.30 -0.16 27.40
CA LYS A 349 -33.24 -0.83 28.31
C LYS A 349 -34.07 0.19 29.08
N LYS A 350 -33.42 1.24 29.57
CA LYS A 350 -34.07 2.32 30.30
C LYS A 350 -35.07 3.07 29.42
N VAL A 351 -34.66 3.53 28.24
CA VAL A 351 -35.50 4.37 27.38
C VAL A 351 -36.69 3.61 26.82
N LEU A 352 -36.57 2.32 26.50
CA LEU A 352 -37.67 1.48 26.02
C LEU A 352 -38.79 1.28 27.06
N ASN A 353 -38.49 1.53 28.36
CA ASN A 353 -39.49 1.56 29.43
C ASN A 353 -40.06 2.96 29.69
N GLU A 354 -39.41 4.02 29.19
CA GLU A 354 -39.82 5.40 29.40
C GLU A 354 -40.64 5.99 28.23
N ILE A 355 -40.63 5.33 27.06
CA ILE A 355 -41.26 5.85 25.84
C ILE A 355 -42.15 4.81 25.18
N ASN A 356 -43.23 5.27 24.54
CA ASN A 356 -44.15 4.39 23.81
C ASN A 356 -43.47 3.81 22.57
N TRP A 357 -43.64 2.51 22.36
CA TRP A 357 -43.19 1.83 21.16
C TRP A 357 -44.03 2.27 19.95
N PRO A 358 -43.52 2.09 18.72
CA PRO A 358 -44.31 2.31 17.53
C PRO A 358 -45.64 1.55 17.58
N LYS A 359 -46.74 2.22 17.20
CA LYS A 359 -48.09 1.64 17.32
C LYS A 359 -48.17 0.31 16.55
N GLY A 360 -48.53 -0.76 17.26
CA GLY A 360 -48.66 -2.11 16.69
C GLY A 360 -47.37 -2.93 16.68
N ALA A 361 -46.25 -2.42 17.18
CA ALA A 361 -45.07 -3.24 17.40
C ALA A 361 -45.36 -4.33 18.46
N LYS A 362 -45.09 -5.58 18.13
CA LYS A 362 -45.26 -6.75 19.00
C LYS A 362 -43.99 -7.13 19.75
N ARG A 363 -42.84 -6.89 19.13
CA ARG A 363 -41.51 -7.25 19.65
C ARG A 363 -40.52 -6.14 19.36
N VAL A 364 -39.56 -5.99 20.27
CA VAL A 364 -38.38 -5.14 20.09
C VAL A 364 -37.13 -5.97 20.34
N SER A 365 -36.10 -5.75 19.53
CA SER A 365 -34.74 -6.20 19.77
C SER A 365 -33.77 -5.05 19.55
N TYR A 366 -32.56 -5.16 20.09
CA TYR A 366 -31.54 -4.14 19.90
C TYR A 366 -30.13 -4.72 19.90
N GLU A 367 -29.25 -4.06 19.17
CA GLU A 367 -27.83 -4.35 19.03
C GLU A 367 -27.04 -3.04 19.19
N VAL A 368 -25.85 -3.12 19.77
CA VAL A 368 -24.93 -1.98 19.85
C VAL A 368 -23.57 -2.44 19.38
N ALA A 369 -22.95 -1.61 18.54
CA ALA A 369 -21.59 -1.79 18.05
C ALA A 369 -20.76 -0.54 18.36
N PRO A 370 -19.43 -0.63 18.47
CA PRO A 370 -18.59 0.56 18.51
C PRO A 370 -18.71 1.31 17.18
N TYR A 371 -18.61 2.64 17.20
CA TYR A 371 -18.66 3.45 15.98
C TYR A 371 -17.27 4.00 15.64
N SER A 372 -16.52 3.27 14.82
CA SER A 372 -15.10 3.52 14.55
C SER A 372 -14.76 4.92 14.02
N ALA A 373 -15.67 5.58 13.31
CA ALA A 373 -15.42 6.93 12.79
C ALA A 373 -15.37 8.01 13.90
N MET A 374 -15.89 7.75 15.11
CA MET A 374 -15.80 8.66 16.26
C MET A 374 -15.51 7.91 17.57
N ALA A 375 -14.38 8.22 18.20
CA ALA A 375 -14.01 7.67 19.51
C ALA A 375 -15.05 8.03 20.57
N ASP A 376 -15.29 7.12 21.52
CA ASP A 376 -16.29 7.22 22.59
C ASP A 376 -17.76 7.20 22.12
N TYR A 377 -18.02 6.92 20.84
CA TYR A 377 -19.37 6.70 20.33
C TYR A 377 -19.63 5.22 20.04
N SER A 378 -20.88 4.84 20.23
CA SER A 378 -21.43 3.58 19.78
C SER A 378 -22.58 3.83 18.79
N LEU A 379 -22.95 2.79 18.04
CA LEU A 379 -24.11 2.79 17.17
C LEU A 379 -25.17 1.86 17.76
N ALA A 380 -26.26 2.45 18.25
CA ALA A 380 -27.43 1.73 18.71
C ALA A 380 -28.34 1.41 17.52
N THR A 381 -28.71 0.15 17.36
CA THR A 381 -29.72 -0.32 16.41
C THR A 381 -30.89 -0.93 17.17
N ILE A 382 -32.10 -0.42 16.97
CA ILE A 382 -33.33 -0.94 17.56
C ILE A 382 -34.24 -1.42 16.43
N THR A 383 -34.73 -2.65 16.53
CA THR A 383 -35.55 -3.29 15.51
C THR A 383 -36.92 -3.67 16.09
N PHE A 384 -37.98 -3.38 15.33
CA PHE A 384 -39.35 -3.69 15.68
C PHE A 384 -39.93 -4.74 14.73
N THR A 385 -40.82 -5.58 15.26
CA THR A 385 -41.66 -6.48 14.46
C THR A 385 -43.13 -6.17 14.74
N TYR A 386 -43.94 -6.01 13.70
CA TYR A 386 -45.33 -5.55 13.77
C TYR A 386 -46.37 -6.69 13.73
#